data_AF-A0A364KKM3-F1
#
_entry.id   AF-A0A364KKM3-F1
#
_cell.length_a   1.000
_cell.length_b   1.000
_cell.length_c   1.000
_cell.angle_alpha   90.00
_cell.angle_beta   90.00
_cell.angle_gamma   90.00
#
_symmetry.space_group_name_H-M   'P 1'
#
loop_
_entity.id
_entity.type
_entity.pdbx_description
1 polymer ?
#
loop_
_entity_poly.entity_id
_entity_poly.type
_entity_poly.pdbx_seq_one_letter_code
_entity_poly.pdbx_strand_id
1 'polypeptide(L)'
;MVCYKPSTSVLITPDNKDFFYICPSHLKDRGFCSPIGASEQEAKKKKDEELAQEIEKVKKEYEEKQKRKKEKEKEKDKEKNDDKDKEKTKNEKKDSEEEDVEKEKNDKINELRKAAETKPTDDDSPRIFELHKNFYQMRINRLRNIDLAKRNAERLRNPASFPSVPKGDL
;
A
#
# COMPACT_ATOMS: atom_id res chain seq x y z
N MET A 1 2.05 10.03 -19.57
CA MET A 1 2.70 10.23 -20.88
C MET A 1 2.56 8.95 -21.71
N VAL A 2 2.51 8.97 -23.04
CA VAL A 2 2.47 7.72 -23.85
C VAL A 2 3.87 7.43 -24.36
N CYS A 3 4.51 6.36 -23.86
CA CYS A 3 5.92 6.06 -24.16
C CYS A 3 6.08 5.15 -25.38
N TYR A 4 4.99 4.69 -25.99
CA TYR A 4 4.98 3.75 -27.13
C TYR A 4 5.80 2.47 -26.92
N LYS A 5 6.23 2.18 -25.69
CA LYS A 5 6.92 0.94 -25.34
C LYS A 5 5.93 -0.22 -25.41
N PRO A 6 6.31 -1.36 -26.01
CA PRO A 6 5.49 -2.56 -25.95
C PRO A 6 5.26 -2.89 -24.48
N SER A 7 3.99 -3.05 -24.10
CA SER A 7 3.60 -3.30 -22.72
C SER A 7 2.63 -4.47 -22.70
N THR A 8 2.81 -5.37 -21.74
CA THR A 8 1.96 -6.55 -21.51
C THR A 8 0.86 -6.29 -20.49
N SER A 9 0.92 -5.17 -19.77
CA SER A 9 -0.10 -4.77 -18.81
C SER A 9 -1.30 -4.11 -19.50
N VAL A 10 -2.49 -4.58 -19.12
CA VAL A 10 -3.77 -4.12 -19.65
C VAL A 10 -4.64 -3.60 -18.51
N LEU A 11 -5.22 -2.43 -18.69
CA LEU A 11 -6.31 -1.93 -17.86
C LEU A 11 -7.64 -2.18 -18.55
N ILE A 12 -8.62 -2.65 -17.77
CA ILE A 12 -9.95 -3.02 -18.25
C ILE A 12 -10.97 -2.27 -17.41
N THR A 13 -12.01 -1.77 -18.07
CA THR A 13 -13.18 -1.20 -17.39
C THR A 13 -13.97 -2.29 -16.66
N PRO A 14 -14.62 -1.99 -15.52
CA PRO A 14 -15.38 -3.00 -14.77
C PRO A 14 -16.49 -3.66 -15.60
N ASP A 15 -17.02 -2.94 -16.60
CA ASP A 15 -18.03 -3.40 -17.55
C ASP A 15 -17.47 -4.29 -18.68
N ASN A 16 -16.15 -4.50 -18.77
CA ASN A 16 -15.45 -5.22 -19.85
C ASN A 16 -15.69 -4.67 -21.27
N LYS A 17 -16.24 -3.45 -21.41
CA LYS A 17 -16.56 -2.82 -22.70
C LYS A 17 -15.35 -2.14 -23.35
N ASP A 18 -14.37 -1.78 -22.54
CA ASP A 18 -13.19 -1.04 -22.95
C ASP A 18 -11.96 -1.54 -22.21
N PHE A 19 -10.86 -1.73 -22.95
CA PHE A 19 -9.57 -2.16 -22.44
C PHE A 19 -8.44 -1.44 -23.17
N PHE A 20 -7.26 -1.39 -22.55
CA PHE A 20 -6.08 -0.84 -23.19
C PHE A 20 -4.77 -1.22 -22.54
N TYR A 21 -3.73 -1.23 -23.37
CA TYR A 21 -2.37 -1.42 -22.92
C TYR A 21 -1.81 -0.14 -22.30
N ILE A 22 -1.12 -0.30 -21.18
CA ILE A 22 -0.44 0.76 -20.46
C ILE A 22 0.96 0.28 -20.08
N CYS A 23 1.95 1.18 -20.06
CA CYS A 23 3.25 0.85 -19.49
C CYS A 23 3.18 0.98 -17.96
N PRO A 24 3.62 -0.01 -17.17
CA PRO A 24 3.53 0.05 -15.70
C PRO A 24 4.24 1.28 -15.10
N SER A 25 5.29 1.76 -15.75
CA SER A 25 6.00 2.98 -15.32
C SER A 25 5.09 4.22 -15.29
N HIS A 26 4.08 4.28 -16.16
CA HIS A 26 3.17 5.41 -16.27
C HIS A 26 1.93 5.31 -15.38
N LEU A 27 1.71 4.16 -14.71
CA LEU A 27 0.69 4.07 -13.67
C LEU A 27 1.01 4.99 -12.47
N LYS A 28 2.27 5.42 -12.34
CA LYS A 28 2.75 6.34 -11.31
C LYS A 28 2.73 7.81 -11.77
N ASP A 29 2.35 8.09 -13.02
CA ASP A 29 2.29 9.45 -13.54
C ASP A 29 1.12 10.22 -12.91
N ARG A 30 1.42 11.35 -12.25
CA ARG A 30 0.41 12.18 -11.54
C ARG A 30 -0.79 12.62 -12.39
N GLY A 31 -0.60 12.78 -13.70
CA GLY A 31 -1.65 13.26 -14.60
C GLY A 31 -2.44 12.15 -15.31
N PHE A 32 -2.10 10.88 -15.10
CA PHE A 32 -2.63 9.78 -15.89
C PHE A 32 -3.75 9.00 -15.18
N CYS A 33 -3.44 8.39 -14.03
CA CYS A 33 -4.42 7.70 -13.21
C CYS A 33 -4.08 7.80 -11.71
N SER A 34 -5.11 7.75 -10.88
CA SER A 34 -5.00 7.77 -9.42
C SER A 34 -5.44 6.40 -8.90
N PRO A 35 -4.74 5.77 -7.95
CA PRO A 35 -5.20 4.53 -7.38
C PRO A 35 -6.50 4.74 -6.60
N ILE A 36 -7.53 3.93 -6.86
CA ILE A 36 -8.84 4.00 -6.16
C ILE A 36 -8.75 3.39 -4.75
N GLY A 37 -7.65 2.71 -4.43
CA GLY A 37 -7.35 2.14 -3.12
C GLY A 37 -6.81 3.13 -2.08
N ALA A 38 -7.31 4.37 -2.02
CA ALA A 38 -7.04 5.24 -0.88
C ALA A 38 -7.45 4.56 0.44
N SER A 39 -8.49 3.72 0.44
CA SER A 39 -8.87 2.91 1.61
C SER A 39 -7.85 1.84 1.99
N GLU A 40 -7.10 1.28 1.04
CA GLU A 40 -6.17 0.17 1.31
C GLU A 40 -4.76 0.67 1.61
N GLN A 41 -4.34 1.78 1.01
CA GLN A 41 -3.13 2.49 1.42
C GLN A 41 -3.31 3.27 2.73
N GLU A 42 -4.49 3.85 2.99
CA GLU A 42 -4.81 4.39 4.30
C GLU A 42 -5.04 3.28 5.33
N ALA A 43 -5.63 2.14 4.96
CA ALA A 43 -5.71 1.00 5.89
C ALA A 43 -4.33 0.39 6.16
N LYS A 44 -3.42 0.37 5.19
CA LYS A 44 -2.03 -0.03 5.41
C LYS A 44 -1.31 0.98 6.29
N LYS A 45 -1.39 2.28 6.01
CA LYS A 45 -0.84 3.34 6.87
C LYS A 45 -1.42 3.30 8.28
N LYS A 46 -2.73 3.12 8.44
CA LYS A 46 -3.38 2.96 9.75
C LYS A 46 -2.90 1.70 10.46
N LYS A 47 -2.77 0.57 9.76
CA LYS A 47 -2.22 -0.66 10.34
C LYS A 47 -0.75 -0.52 10.72
N ASP A 48 0.05 0.17 9.92
CA ASP A 48 1.47 0.44 10.19
C ASP A 48 1.62 1.43 11.36
N GLU A 49 0.76 2.44 11.45
CA GLU A 49 0.67 3.39 12.56
C GLU A 49 0.19 2.71 13.85
N GLU A 50 -0.82 1.83 13.79
CA GLU A 50 -1.29 1.03 14.92
C GLU A 50 -0.19 0.07 15.42
N LEU A 51 0.49 -0.62 14.50
CA LEU A 51 1.60 -1.50 14.83
C LEU A 51 2.80 -0.73 15.42
N ALA A 52 3.09 0.47 14.88
CA ALA A 52 4.13 1.35 15.45
C ALA A 52 3.78 1.82 16.86
N GLN A 53 2.51 2.17 17.12
CA GLN A 53 2.04 2.56 18.44
C GLN A 53 2.08 1.39 19.45
N GLU A 54 1.74 0.18 19.02
CA GLU A 54 1.87 -1.03 19.85
C GLU A 54 3.33 -1.30 20.20
N ILE A 55 4.24 -1.21 19.22
CA ILE A 55 5.68 -1.35 19.44
C ILE A 55 6.20 -0.27 20.39
N GLU A 56 5.73 0.98 20.28
CA GLU A 56 6.15 2.07 21.17
C GLU A 56 5.63 1.88 22.60
N LYS A 57 4.38 1.42 22.78
CA LYS A 57 3.82 1.07 24.10
C LYS A 57 4.61 -0.05 24.76
N VAL A 58 4.91 -1.13 24.03
CA VAL A 58 5.73 -2.25 24.52
C VAL A 58 7.13 -1.78 24.92
N LYS A 59 7.73 -0.86 24.16
CA LYS A 59 9.03 -0.26 24.51
C LYS A 59 8.95 0.58 25.79
N LYS A 60 7.93 1.43 25.94
CA LYS A 60 7.73 2.29 27.13
C LYS A 60 7.45 1.48 28.39
N GLU A 61 6.56 0.49 28.31
CA GLU A 61 6.26 -0.40 29.43
C GLU A 61 7.50 -1.17 29.90
N TYR A 62 8.35 -1.59 28.96
CA TYR A 62 9.62 -2.23 29.27
C TYR A 62 10.58 -1.28 30.00
N GLU A 63 10.76 -0.06 29.50
CA GLU A 63 11.64 0.94 30.11
C GLU A 63 11.18 1.36 31.50
N GLU A 64 9.88 1.52 31.73
CA GLU A 64 9.32 1.86 33.03
C GLU A 64 9.45 0.70 34.05
N LYS A 65 9.23 -0.55 33.60
CA LYS A 65 9.48 -1.74 34.43
C LYS A 65 10.96 -1.85 34.81
N GLN A 66 11.87 -1.59 33.88
CA GLN A 66 13.31 -1.61 34.14
C GLN A 66 13.73 -0.49 35.12
N LYS A 67 13.23 0.74 34.94
CA LYS A 67 13.51 1.84 35.88
C LYS A 67 12.99 1.55 37.29
N ARG A 68 11.76 1.05 37.42
CA ARG A 68 11.19 0.65 38.73
C ARG A 68 11.96 -0.49 39.40
N LYS A 69 12.48 -1.45 38.63
CA LYS A 69 13.38 -2.50 39.17
C LYS A 69 14.68 -1.88 39.69
N LYS A 70 15.33 -1.03 38.89
CA LYS A 70 16.59 -0.36 39.24
C LYS A 70 16.45 0.60 40.42
N GLU A 71 15.31 1.29 40.57
CA GLU A 71 15.02 2.16 41.72
C GLU A 71 14.77 1.37 43.01
N LYS A 72 13.94 0.31 42.96
CA LYS A 72 13.70 -0.57 44.11
C LYS A 72 14.97 -1.26 44.61
N GLU A 73 15.94 -1.47 43.73
CA GLU A 73 17.22 -2.05 44.09
C GLU A 73 18.18 -1.03 44.68
N LYS A 74 18.20 0.20 44.16
CA LYS A 74 18.96 1.30 44.77
C LYS A 74 18.45 1.67 46.17
N GLU A 75 17.15 1.55 46.43
CA GLU A 75 16.59 1.69 47.78
C GLU A 75 17.02 0.53 48.71
N LYS A 76 16.94 -0.72 48.22
CA LYS A 76 17.36 -1.91 49.00
C LYS A 76 18.86 -1.98 49.28
N ASP A 77 19.72 -1.41 48.41
CA ASP A 77 21.16 -1.31 48.66
C ASP A 77 21.50 -0.16 49.63
N LYS A 78 20.73 0.92 49.65
CA LYS A 78 20.89 1.99 50.64
C LYS A 78 20.48 1.57 52.06
N GLU A 79 19.51 0.66 52.21
CA GLU A 79 19.13 0.08 53.51
C GLU A 79 20.07 -1.02 54.03
N LYS A 80 20.99 -1.56 53.20
CA LYS A 80 21.90 -2.67 53.58
C LYS A 80 23.33 -2.24 53.90
N ASN A 81 23.55 -0.97 54.22
CA ASN A 81 24.88 -0.44 54.48
C ASN A 81 25.41 -0.74 55.90
N ASP A 82 24.98 -1.85 56.51
CA ASP A 82 25.43 -2.25 57.86
C ASP A 82 25.88 -3.71 58.00
N ASP A 83 26.07 -4.47 56.90
CA ASP A 83 26.75 -5.77 57.02
C ASP A 83 27.47 -6.21 55.73
N LYS A 84 28.80 -6.10 55.74
CA LYS A 84 29.72 -6.51 54.67
C LYS A 84 29.96 -8.02 54.75
N ASP A 85 29.29 -8.84 53.91
CA ASP A 85 29.93 -10.06 53.35
C ASP A 85 29.19 -10.86 52.23
N LYS A 86 28.31 -10.28 51.41
CA LYS A 86 27.57 -11.04 50.36
C LYS A 86 27.44 -10.36 49.00
N GLU A 87 28.51 -9.76 48.50
CA GLU A 87 28.46 -8.90 47.30
C GLU A 87 28.69 -9.64 45.97
N LYS A 88 29.38 -10.79 45.93
CA LYS A 88 29.78 -11.44 44.66
C LYS A 88 28.69 -12.31 44.00
N THR A 89 27.84 -12.99 44.74
CA THR A 89 26.85 -13.95 44.18
C THR A 89 25.53 -13.31 43.72
N LYS A 90 25.31 -12.04 44.03
CA LYS A 90 24.06 -11.33 43.73
C LYS A 90 24.08 -10.59 42.37
N ASN A 91 25.27 -10.30 41.86
CA ASN A 91 25.46 -9.61 40.57
C ASN A 91 25.29 -10.56 39.37
N GLU A 92 25.83 -11.77 39.42
CA GLU A 92 25.73 -12.75 38.31
C GLU A 92 24.30 -13.24 38.02
N LYS A 93 23.47 -13.42 39.06
CA LYS A 93 22.04 -13.77 38.87
C LYS A 93 21.23 -12.63 38.25
N LYS A 94 21.70 -11.40 38.38
CA LYS A 94 21.00 -10.17 37.97
C LYS A 94 21.24 -9.85 36.50
N ASP A 95 22.47 -10.00 36.04
CA ASP A 95 22.80 -9.91 34.60
C ASP A 95 22.07 -11.00 33.80
N SER A 96 21.96 -12.22 34.36
CA SER A 96 21.20 -13.30 33.72
C SER A 96 19.70 -13.00 33.59
N GLU A 97 19.08 -12.39 34.60
CA GLU A 97 17.66 -12.01 34.53
C GLU A 97 17.42 -10.80 33.62
N GLU A 98 18.28 -9.78 33.61
CA GLU A 98 18.16 -8.63 32.69
C GLU A 98 18.34 -9.06 31.22
N GLU A 99 19.28 -9.98 30.94
CA GLU A 99 19.45 -10.56 29.60
C GLU A 99 18.24 -11.36 29.13
N ASP A 100 17.63 -12.18 30.00
CA ASP A 100 16.46 -12.99 29.64
C ASP A 100 15.24 -12.11 29.35
N VAL A 101 15.04 -10.99 30.07
CA VAL A 101 13.93 -10.07 29.78
C VAL A 101 14.20 -9.23 28.52
N GLU A 102 15.45 -8.89 28.20
CA GLU A 102 15.79 -8.26 26.91
C GLU A 102 15.57 -9.21 25.73
N LYS A 103 15.94 -10.49 25.88
CA LYS A 103 15.68 -11.52 24.88
C LYS A 103 14.18 -11.69 24.64
N GLU A 104 13.37 -11.81 25.70
CA GLU A 104 11.90 -11.88 25.55
C GLU A 104 11.29 -10.65 24.87
N LYS A 105 11.82 -9.44 25.11
CA LYS A 105 11.35 -8.21 24.44
C LYS A 105 11.71 -8.22 22.96
N ASN A 106 12.94 -8.59 22.63
CA ASN A 106 13.41 -8.69 21.24
C ASN A 106 12.68 -9.80 20.48
N ASP A 107 12.39 -10.92 21.12
CA ASP A 107 11.63 -12.02 20.54
C ASP A 107 10.19 -11.59 20.26
N LYS A 108 9.51 -10.91 21.20
CA LYS A 108 8.16 -10.34 20.97
C LYS A 108 8.14 -9.29 19.84
N ILE A 109 9.15 -8.44 19.77
CA ILE A 109 9.28 -7.45 18.67
C ILE A 109 9.55 -8.15 17.33
N ASN A 110 10.37 -9.21 17.33
CA ASN A 110 10.68 -9.99 16.13
C ASN A 110 9.48 -10.83 15.67
N GLU A 111 8.67 -11.35 16.59
CA GLU A 111 7.41 -12.02 16.28
C GLU A 111 6.39 -11.05 15.66
N LEU A 112 6.24 -9.85 16.22
CA LEU A 112 5.38 -8.79 15.65
C LEU A 112 5.88 -8.35 14.26
N ARG A 113 7.19 -8.28 14.04
CA ARG A 113 7.78 -7.98 12.72
C ARG A 113 7.60 -9.12 11.71
N LYS A 114 7.81 -10.38 12.11
CA LYS A 114 7.57 -11.55 11.24
C LYS A 114 6.08 -11.73 10.90
N ALA A 115 5.17 -11.39 11.82
CA ALA A 115 3.74 -11.37 11.55
C ALA A 115 3.33 -10.27 10.54
N ALA A 116 4.11 -9.19 10.43
CA ALA A 116 3.95 -8.17 9.40
C ALA A 116 4.55 -8.58 8.04
N GLU A 117 5.66 -9.33 8.04
CA GLU A 117 6.37 -9.78 6.82
C GLU A 117 5.73 -10.98 6.11
N THR A 118 4.85 -11.74 6.77
CA THR A 118 4.24 -12.98 6.20
C THR A 118 3.03 -12.74 5.30
N LYS A 119 2.75 -11.49 4.88
CA LYS A 119 1.71 -11.21 3.88
C LYS A 119 2.33 -11.20 2.48
N PRO A 120 1.70 -11.90 1.51
CA PRO A 120 2.34 -12.25 0.25
C PRO A 120 2.77 -11.00 -0.53
N THR A 121 4.03 -11.01 -0.93
CA THR A 121 4.68 -10.07 -1.85
C THR A 121 4.17 -10.27 -3.28
N ASP A 122 2.88 -10.06 -3.52
CA ASP A 122 2.37 -9.89 -4.89
C ASP A 122 2.26 -8.39 -5.16
N ASP A 123 3.38 -7.77 -5.54
CA ASP A 123 3.49 -6.39 -6.00
C ASP A 123 2.50 -5.42 -5.31
N ASP A 124 2.92 -4.79 -4.21
CA ASP A 124 2.17 -3.83 -3.39
C ASP A 124 1.58 -2.61 -4.14
N SER A 125 1.71 -2.58 -5.48
CA SER A 125 1.08 -1.61 -6.35
C SER A 125 -0.45 -1.79 -6.36
N PRO A 126 -1.22 -0.69 -6.28
CA PRO A 126 -2.66 -0.72 -6.44
C PRO A 126 -3.06 -1.45 -7.73
N ARG A 127 -4.08 -2.31 -7.66
CA ARG A 127 -4.62 -3.03 -8.84
C ARG A 127 -5.80 -2.29 -9.49
N ILE A 128 -6.39 -1.33 -8.77
CA ILE A 128 -7.55 -0.57 -9.21
C ILE A 128 -7.17 0.91 -9.31
N PHE A 129 -7.45 1.51 -10.46
CA PHE A 129 -7.10 2.89 -10.79
C PHE A 129 -8.29 3.65 -11.36
N GLU A 130 -8.38 4.92 -11.00
CA GLU A 130 -9.26 5.92 -11.59
C GLU A 130 -8.48 6.66 -12.66
N LEU A 131 -9.04 6.70 -13.86
CA LEU A 131 -8.40 7.41 -14.96
C LEU A 131 -8.68 8.92 -14.83
N HIS A 132 -7.67 9.76 -15.05
CA HIS A 132 -7.87 11.20 -15.02
C HIS A 132 -8.84 11.65 -16.12
N LYS A 133 -9.63 12.70 -15.84
CA LYS A 133 -10.75 13.16 -16.67
C LYS A 133 -10.43 13.30 -18.16
N ASN A 134 -9.27 13.90 -18.49
CA ASN A 134 -8.85 14.12 -19.87
C ASN A 134 -8.64 12.79 -20.62
N PHE A 135 -7.97 11.81 -19.98
CA PHE A 135 -7.73 10.50 -20.58
C PHE A 135 -9.04 9.72 -20.71
N TYR A 136 -9.91 9.77 -19.70
CA TYR A 136 -11.23 9.16 -19.79
C TYR A 136 -12.05 9.71 -20.96
N GLN A 137 -12.13 11.04 -21.10
CA GLN A 137 -12.83 11.68 -22.22
C GLN A 137 -12.24 11.30 -23.58
N MET A 138 -10.91 11.27 -23.71
CA MET A 138 -10.25 10.82 -24.94
C MET A 138 -10.64 9.39 -25.32
N ARG A 139 -10.75 8.49 -24.34
CA ARG A 139 -11.18 7.10 -24.59
C ARG A 139 -12.63 7.02 -25.04
N ILE A 140 -13.54 7.72 -24.36
CA ILE A 140 -14.95 7.76 -24.75
C ILE A 140 -15.10 8.32 -26.16
N ASN A 141 -14.38 9.40 -26.48
CA ASN A 141 -14.39 9.97 -27.84
C ASN A 141 -13.83 9.00 -28.86
N ARG A 142 -12.76 8.25 -28.54
CA ARG A 142 -12.20 7.22 -29.42
C ARG A 142 -13.23 6.13 -29.73
N LEU A 143 -13.92 5.60 -28.74
CA LEU A 143 -14.96 4.59 -28.93
C LEU A 143 -16.11 5.13 -29.78
N ARG A 144 -16.60 6.32 -29.47
CA ARG A 144 -17.65 6.98 -30.25
C ARG A 144 -17.24 7.20 -31.70
N ASN A 145 -16.00 7.61 -31.95
CA ASN A 145 -15.46 7.82 -33.29
C ASN A 145 -15.34 6.51 -34.07
N ILE A 146 -14.95 5.41 -33.41
CA ILE A 146 -14.92 4.07 -34.03
C ILE A 146 -16.33 3.65 -34.44
N ASP A 147 -17.33 3.83 -33.57
CA ASP A 147 -18.71 3.47 -33.88
C ASP A 147 -19.30 4.33 -35.00
N LEU A 148 -19.02 5.64 -35.00
CA LEU A 148 -19.42 6.53 -36.09
C LEU A 148 -18.75 6.14 -37.40
N ALA A 149 -17.46 5.81 -37.39
CA ALA A 149 -16.73 5.37 -38.57
C ALA A 149 -17.31 4.06 -39.13
N LYS A 150 -17.68 3.11 -38.27
CA LYS A 150 -18.36 1.86 -38.68
C LYS A 150 -19.70 2.15 -39.35
N ARG A 151 -20.57 2.94 -38.73
CA ARG A 151 -21.86 3.33 -39.32
C ARG A 151 -21.70 4.08 -40.65
N ASN A 152 -20.71 4.97 -40.74
CA ASN A 152 -20.44 5.70 -41.99
C ASN A 152 -19.92 4.75 -43.08
N ALA A 153 -19.05 3.80 -42.73
CA ALA A 153 -18.59 2.79 -43.68
C ALA A 153 -19.74 1.90 -44.18
N GLU A 154 -20.69 1.54 -43.31
CA GLU A 154 -21.91 0.80 -43.69
C GLU A 154 -22.82 1.62 -44.63
N ARG A 155 -23.02 2.91 -44.35
CA ARG A 155 -23.78 3.81 -45.23
C ARG A 155 -23.13 3.95 -46.60
N LEU A 156 -21.81 4.11 -46.65
CA LEU A 156 -21.07 4.22 -47.91
C LEU A 156 -21.12 2.92 -48.74
N ARG A 157 -21.23 1.76 -48.07
CA ARG A 157 -21.44 0.47 -48.74
C ARG A 157 -22.83 0.30 -49.32
N ASN A 158 -23.83 1.05 -48.84
CA ASN A 158 -25.20 0.95 -49.30
C ASN A 158 -25.51 2.06 -50.34
N PRO A 159 -25.67 1.72 -51.63
CA PRO A 159 -25.96 2.70 -52.69
C PRO A 159 -27.26 3.49 -52.46
N ALA A 160 -28.21 2.94 -51.70
CA ALA A 160 -29.47 3.61 -51.37
C ALA A 160 -29.35 4.67 -50.27
N SER A 161 -28.18 4.77 -49.60
CA SER A 161 -27.93 5.78 -48.56
C SER A 161 -27.43 7.12 -49.11
N PHE A 162 -27.13 7.20 -50.40
CA PHE A 162 -26.73 8.45 -51.05
C PHE A 162 -27.97 9.24 -51.48
N PRO A 163 -27.96 10.58 -51.32
CA PRO A 163 -29.06 11.41 -51.81
C PRO A 163 -29.17 11.27 -53.34
N SER A 164 -30.39 11.03 -53.83
CA SER A 164 -30.66 11.05 -55.27
C SER A 164 -30.72 12.50 -55.76
N VAL A 165 -30.23 12.72 -56.99
CA VAL A 165 -30.36 14.03 -57.65
C VAL A 165 -31.85 14.38 -57.80
N PRO A 166 -32.29 15.60 -57.43
CA PRO A 166 -33.66 16.03 -57.62
C PRO A 166 -34.05 15.94 -59.11
N LYS A 167 -35.11 15.20 -59.41
CA LYS A 167 -35.71 15.21 -60.76
C LYS A 167 -36.63 16.43 -60.80
N GLY A 168 -36.17 17.48 -61.48
CA GLY A 168 -36.96 18.68 -61.68
C GLY A 168 -38.09 18.41 -62.65
N ASP A 169 -39.26 18.06 -62.13
CA ASP A 169 -40.50 18.22 -62.87
C ASP A 169 -41.00 19.65 -62.60
N LEU A 170 -40.82 20.50 -63.62
CA LEU A 170 -41.47 21.80 -63.79
C LEU A 170 -42.79 21.58 -64.52
#